data_AF-A0A7U3Y178-F1
#
_entry.id   AF-A0A7U3Y178-F1
#
_cell.length_a   1.000
_cell.length_b   1.000
_cell.length_c   1.000
_cell.angle_alpha   90.00
_cell.angle_beta   90.00
_cell.angle_gamma   90.00
#
_symmetry.space_group_name_H-M   'P 1'
#
loop_
_entity.id
_entity.type
_entity.pdbx_description
1 polymer ?
#
loop_
_entity_poly.entity_id
_entity_poly.type
_entity_poly.pdbx_seq_one_letter_code
_entity_poly.pdbx_strand_id
1 'polypeptide(L)'
;MSSPIEFFPPMIDGVSASQVYLPPQTTAQTIYQFLCENFPHIKATEWQQRFQDGLIYAANGEKLTLNSPYIANTHIFYYRFLANEVHVPFEHQILFENDDLLVVDKPHFLTISPTGQYVQETLLVRLKKQTGNEFLTPIHRLDRETAGVVLFCKRPQSRGIYQQLFADRQVNKIYHAIAAYKAELKFPQNLKLYLDKGTPFYTMQVIAHTKTNTETKIELIEHNHSWAKYCLTPTTGKQHQLRVHLNHLGIPIKNDPFYPIVQHKADDDFSQPLQLLAKQISFIDPLTKQEMVFNSQLELTL
;
A
#
# COMPACT_ATOMS: atom_id res chain seq x y z
N MET A 1 -1.19 28.35 30.51
CA MET A 1 0.08 27.65 30.17
C MET A 1 -0.11 27.14 28.76
N SER A 2 0.55 27.76 27.77
CA SER A 2 0.59 27.23 26.41
C SER A 2 1.20 25.84 26.49
N SER A 3 0.49 24.82 26.01
CA SER A 3 1.11 23.52 25.76
C SER A 3 2.39 23.77 24.95
N PRO A 4 3.54 23.18 25.33
CA PRO A 4 4.74 23.32 24.54
C PRO A 4 4.40 22.92 23.10
N ILE A 5 4.76 23.77 22.14
CA ILE A 5 4.56 23.49 20.72
C ILE A 5 5.38 22.23 20.45
N GLU A 6 4.67 21.12 20.24
CA GLU A 6 5.29 19.84 19.91
C GLU A 6 5.93 20.00 18.52
N PHE A 7 7.25 19.83 18.44
CA PHE A 7 7.97 19.98 17.19
C PHE A 7 7.65 18.79 16.28
N PHE A 8 7.23 19.09 15.06
CA PHE A 8 7.08 18.12 13.98
C PHE A 8 8.07 18.47 12.86
N PRO A 9 9.02 17.57 12.53
CA PRO A 9 9.93 17.79 11.41
C PRO A 9 9.16 17.94 10.09
N PRO A 10 9.57 18.86 9.19
CA PRO A 10 8.91 19.05 7.89
C PRO A 10 9.09 17.82 6.99
N MET A 11 8.30 17.67 5.93
CA MET A 11 8.60 16.63 4.93
C MET A 11 9.89 16.96 4.16
N ILE A 12 10.65 15.93 3.78
CA ILE A 12 11.77 16.04 2.84
C ILE A 12 11.39 15.27 1.58
N ASP A 13 11.21 15.97 0.46
CA ASP A 13 10.79 15.36 -0.82
C ASP A 13 9.53 14.47 -0.70
N GLY A 14 8.57 14.88 0.14
CA GLY A 14 7.34 14.13 0.42
C GLY A 14 7.49 13.00 1.45
N VAL A 15 8.70 12.72 1.93
CA VAL A 15 8.96 11.75 3.00
C VAL A 15 8.75 12.42 4.35
N SER A 16 7.81 11.88 5.14
CA SER A 16 7.62 12.26 6.54
C SER A 16 8.62 11.54 7.45
N ALA A 17 9.02 12.20 8.54
CA ALA A 17 9.90 11.58 9.53
C ALA A 17 9.19 10.46 10.30
N SER A 18 9.93 9.40 10.61
CA SER A 18 9.51 8.35 11.53
C SER A 18 9.79 8.79 12.97
N GLN A 19 8.81 8.61 13.86
CA GLN A 19 8.95 8.91 15.28
C GLN A 19 9.32 7.65 16.06
N VAL A 20 10.30 7.76 16.94
CA VAL A 20 10.74 6.67 17.83
C VAL A 20 10.66 7.14 19.27
N TYR A 21 9.97 6.36 20.11
CA TYR A 21 9.98 6.55 21.56
C TYR A 21 11.25 5.99 22.17
N LEU A 22 11.86 6.76 23.07
CA LEU A 22 13.03 6.39 23.84
C LEU A 22 12.58 5.87 25.22
N PRO A 23 12.53 4.55 25.45
CA PRO A 23 12.07 3.98 26.71
C PRO A 23 12.98 4.34 27.91
N PRO A 24 12.47 4.21 29.16
CA PRO A 24 13.24 4.55 30.36
C PRO A 24 14.41 3.61 30.66
N GLN A 25 14.36 2.37 30.17
CA GLN A 25 15.38 1.36 30.43
C GLN A 25 16.17 1.09 29.15
N THR A 26 17.45 1.45 29.17
CA THR A 26 18.41 1.10 28.12
C THR A 26 19.82 1.03 28.69
N THR A 27 20.68 0.25 28.05
CA THR A 27 22.13 0.25 28.28
C THR A 27 22.87 1.24 27.39
N ALA A 28 22.19 1.83 26.40
CA ALA A 28 22.79 2.75 25.45
C ALA A 28 23.10 4.11 26.09
N GLN A 29 24.32 4.61 25.88
CA GLN A 29 24.72 5.93 26.37
C GLN A 29 24.36 7.05 25.39
N THR A 30 24.29 6.74 24.10
CA THR A 30 23.95 7.69 23.04
C THR A 30 22.74 7.23 22.24
N ILE A 31 22.07 8.17 21.59
CA ILE A 31 20.94 7.87 20.70
C ILE A 31 21.40 7.00 19.52
N TYR A 32 22.62 7.23 19.01
CA TYR A 32 23.22 6.41 17.96
C TYR A 32 23.34 4.94 18.38
N GLN A 33 23.89 4.67 19.58
CA GLN A 33 24.01 3.31 20.10
C GLN A 33 22.63 2.65 20.23
N PHE A 34 21.65 3.37 20.80
CA PHE A 34 20.28 2.88 20.93
C PHE A 34 19.66 2.49 19.57
N LEU A 35 19.85 3.32 18.55
CA LEU A 35 19.34 3.07 17.19
C LEU A 35 19.99 1.84 16.55
N CYS A 36 21.29 1.65 16.71
CA CYS A 36 21.98 0.45 16.23
C CYS A 36 21.48 -0.83 16.93
N GLU A 37 21.25 -0.79 18.24
CA GLU A 37 20.79 -1.93 19.04
C GLU A 37 19.32 -2.29 18.72
N ASN A 38 18.43 -1.30 18.55
CA ASN A 38 16.99 -1.52 18.38
C ASN A 38 16.57 -1.72 16.93
N PHE A 39 17.38 -1.27 15.96
CA PHE A 39 17.12 -1.42 14.54
C PHE A 39 18.28 -2.15 13.83
N PRO A 40 18.59 -3.41 14.21
CA PRO A 40 19.77 -4.13 13.71
C PRO A 40 19.72 -4.47 12.21
N HIS A 41 18.55 -4.32 11.58
CA HIS A 41 18.38 -4.45 10.13
C HIS A 41 18.92 -3.24 9.34
N ILE A 42 19.18 -2.11 10.01
CA ILE A 42 19.82 -0.92 9.43
C ILE A 42 21.28 -0.94 9.86
N LYS A 43 22.19 -0.86 8.88
CA LYS A 43 23.63 -0.95 9.14
C LYS A 43 24.10 0.26 9.94
N ALA A 44 25.09 0.06 10.82
CA ALA A 44 25.70 1.14 11.61
C ALA A 44 26.21 2.30 10.74
N THR A 45 26.81 1.99 9.59
CA THR A 45 27.28 2.99 8.61
C THR A 45 26.15 3.82 8.02
N GLU A 46 24.96 3.23 7.84
CA GLU A 46 23.78 3.94 7.36
C GLU A 46 23.23 4.89 8.43
N TRP A 47 23.20 4.46 9.69
CA TRP A 47 22.88 5.35 10.81
C TRP A 47 23.86 6.52 10.89
N GLN A 48 25.16 6.25 10.78
CA GLN A 48 26.19 7.30 10.76
C GLN A 48 25.95 8.33 9.67
N GLN A 49 25.64 7.88 8.45
CA GLN A 49 25.32 8.76 7.34
C GLN A 49 24.10 9.64 7.64
N ARG A 50 23.01 9.08 8.20
CA ARG A 50 21.82 9.86 8.57
C ARG A 50 22.10 10.94 9.62
N PHE A 51 22.97 10.66 10.59
CA PHE A 51 23.43 11.68 11.55
C PHE A 51 24.24 12.77 10.86
N GLN A 52 25.17 12.40 9.98
CA GLN A 52 26.01 13.35 9.21
C GLN A 52 25.18 14.24 8.29
N ASP A 53 24.16 13.68 7.64
CA ASP A 53 23.25 14.40 6.74
C ASP A 53 22.23 15.27 7.51
N GLY A 54 22.20 15.19 8.84
CA GLY A 54 21.27 15.94 9.68
C GLY A 54 19.82 15.50 9.53
N LEU A 55 19.59 14.19 9.32
CA LEU A 55 18.29 13.56 9.13
C LEU A 55 17.69 13.00 10.42
N ILE A 56 18.23 13.37 11.59
CA ILE A 56 17.77 12.90 12.90
C ILE A 56 17.59 14.10 13.82
N TYR A 57 16.40 14.22 14.41
CA TYR A 57 15.97 15.35 15.22
C TYR A 57 15.52 14.89 16.60
N ALA A 58 15.81 15.68 17.63
CA ALA A 58 15.18 15.55 18.94
C ALA A 58 13.74 16.09 18.94
N ALA A 59 12.97 15.76 19.97
CA ALA A 59 11.62 16.27 20.19
C ALA A 59 11.52 17.80 20.32
N ASN A 60 12.64 18.50 20.56
CA ASN A 60 12.71 19.97 20.60
C ASN A 60 13.11 20.59 19.26
N GLY A 61 13.37 19.79 18.23
CA GLY A 61 13.78 20.24 16.89
C GLY A 61 15.27 20.41 16.66
N GLU A 62 16.12 20.12 17.64
CA GLU A 62 17.56 20.12 17.45
C GLU A 62 18.01 18.93 16.62
N LYS A 63 18.93 19.16 15.67
CA LYS A 63 19.59 18.08 14.93
C LYS A 63 20.53 17.33 15.86
N LEU A 64 20.39 16.01 15.88
CA LEU A 64 21.19 15.13 16.71
C LEU A 64 22.49 14.74 16.00
N THR A 65 23.50 14.39 16.78
CA THR A 65 24.81 13.92 16.32
C THR A 65 25.09 12.53 16.90
N LEU A 66 26.15 11.87 16.43
CA LEU A 66 26.59 10.56 16.94
C LEU A 66 26.83 10.54 18.45
N ASN A 67 27.21 11.68 19.03
CA ASN A 67 27.54 11.83 20.44
C ASN A 67 26.36 12.37 21.26
N SER A 68 25.19 12.61 20.65
CA SER A 68 24.03 13.09 21.39
C SER A 68 23.62 12.06 22.46
N PRO A 69 23.51 12.50 23.73
CA PRO A 69 23.23 11.60 24.83
C PRO A 69 21.84 10.97 24.69
N TYR A 70 21.71 9.74 25.16
CA TYR A 70 20.40 9.12 25.27
C TYR A 70 19.59 9.82 26.38
N ILE A 71 18.38 10.26 26.05
CA ILE A 71 17.44 10.85 27.00
C ILE A 71 16.20 9.96 27.04
N ALA A 72 15.90 9.41 28.20
CA ALA A 72 14.73 8.55 28.42
C ALA A 72 13.41 9.34 28.39
N ASN A 73 12.32 8.62 28.12
CA ASN A 73 10.93 9.11 28.15
C ASN A 73 10.70 10.33 27.23
N THR A 74 11.31 10.30 26.05
CA THR A 74 11.12 11.31 25.01
C THR A 74 11.03 10.65 23.64
N HIS A 75 10.96 11.46 22.59
CA HIS A 75 10.96 10.99 21.21
C HIS A 75 12.13 11.58 20.42
N ILE A 76 12.50 10.84 19.40
CA ILE A 76 13.30 11.36 18.29
C ILE A 76 12.55 11.17 16.99
N PHE A 77 12.97 11.90 15.99
CA PHE A 77 12.51 11.74 14.62
C PHE A 77 13.67 11.40 13.71
N TYR A 78 13.47 10.49 12.77
CA TYR A 78 14.45 10.20 11.72
C TYR A 78 13.79 10.04 10.36
N TYR A 79 14.47 10.45 9.29
CA TYR A 79 13.99 10.19 7.92
C TYR A 79 14.52 8.85 7.44
N ARG A 80 13.62 8.05 6.86
CA ARG A 80 14.02 6.86 6.10
C ARG A 80 14.64 7.34 4.79
N PHE A 81 15.77 6.76 4.45
CA PHE A 81 16.49 7.07 3.22
C PHE A 81 17.07 5.77 2.65
N LEU A 82 16.99 5.62 1.34
CA LEU A 82 17.62 4.54 0.60
C LEU A 82 18.58 5.17 -0.40
N ALA A 83 19.87 4.84 -0.29
CA ALA A 83 20.89 5.38 -1.17
C ALA A 83 20.67 4.99 -2.64
N ASN A 84 20.19 3.76 -2.87
CA ASN A 84 19.84 3.24 -4.18
C ASN A 84 18.42 2.69 -4.10
N GLU A 85 17.46 3.49 -4.55
CA GLU A 85 16.06 3.08 -4.71
C GLU A 85 15.77 2.86 -6.20
N VAL A 86 15.05 1.78 -6.53
CA VAL A 86 14.67 1.47 -7.91
C VAL A 86 13.62 2.47 -8.37
N HIS A 87 13.95 3.24 -9.40
CA HIS A 87 13.00 4.17 -10.02
C HIS A 87 11.86 3.43 -10.71
N VAL A 88 10.62 3.83 -10.42
CA VAL A 88 9.42 3.26 -11.07
C VAL A 88 8.95 4.23 -12.17
N PRO A 89 9.13 3.92 -13.46
CA PRO A 89 8.97 4.88 -14.57
C PRO A 89 7.51 5.09 -15.00
N PHE A 90 6.56 4.98 -14.07
CA PHE A 90 5.14 5.14 -14.33
C PHE A 90 4.54 6.19 -13.42
N GLU A 91 3.71 7.07 -13.98
CA GLU A 91 3.04 8.13 -13.23
C GLU A 91 1.62 7.75 -12.82
N HIS A 92 1.19 8.28 -11.69
CA HIS A 92 -0.20 8.23 -11.23
C HIS A 92 -0.99 9.42 -11.76
N GLN A 93 -2.31 9.32 -11.72
CA GLN A 93 -3.20 10.42 -12.12
C GLN A 93 -4.20 10.72 -11.00
N ILE A 94 -4.33 11.99 -10.62
CA ILE A 94 -5.40 12.43 -9.71
C ILE A 94 -6.71 12.45 -10.50
N LEU A 95 -7.68 11.65 -10.08
CA LEU A 95 -9.02 11.56 -10.69
C LEU A 95 -10.00 12.54 -10.06
N PHE A 96 -9.85 12.78 -8.76
CA PHE A 96 -10.72 13.67 -7.99
C PHE A 96 -10.01 14.15 -6.75
N GLU A 97 -10.30 15.39 -6.36
CA GLU A 97 -9.81 15.98 -5.13
C GLU A 97 -10.88 16.91 -4.55
N ASN A 98 -11.15 16.75 -3.25
CA ASN A 98 -11.88 17.74 -2.47
C ASN A 98 -11.14 18.02 -1.16
N ASP A 99 -11.84 18.58 -0.18
CA ASP A 99 -11.29 18.92 1.14
C ASP A 99 -10.79 17.71 1.95
N ASP A 100 -11.46 16.57 1.82
CA ASP A 100 -11.28 15.40 2.68
C ASP A 100 -10.68 14.19 1.95
N LEU A 101 -10.92 14.07 0.65
CA LEU A 101 -10.56 12.95 -0.20
C LEU A 101 -9.66 13.37 -1.36
N LEU A 102 -8.74 12.47 -1.69
CA LEU A 102 -7.97 12.46 -2.92
C LEU A 102 -8.10 11.08 -3.55
N VAL A 103 -8.60 11.02 -4.78
CA VAL A 103 -8.80 9.78 -5.54
C VAL A 103 -7.79 9.75 -6.67
N VAL A 104 -7.08 8.63 -6.77
CA VAL A 104 -5.91 8.51 -7.63
C VAL A 104 -5.98 7.22 -8.44
N ASP A 105 -5.68 7.30 -9.73
CA ASP A 105 -5.45 6.15 -10.58
C ASP A 105 -3.97 5.74 -10.45
N LYS A 106 -3.72 4.61 -9.79
CA LYS A 106 -2.38 4.11 -9.53
C LYS A 106 -1.90 3.23 -10.70
N PRO A 107 -0.68 3.41 -11.21
CA PRO A 107 -0.12 2.50 -12.21
C PRO A 107 0.24 1.14 -11.60
N HIS A 108 0.56 0.17 -12.45
CA HIS A 108 1.19 -1.08 -12.01
C HIS A 108 2.56 -0.81 -11.38
N PHE A 109 3.05 -1.75 -10.58
CA PHE A 109 4.37 -1.76 -9.94
C PHE A 109 4.65 -0.69 -8.86
N LEU A 110 3.82 0.33 -8.75
CA LEU A 110 3.96 1.36 -7.72
C LEU A 110 3.36 0.89 -6.39
N THR A 111 4.17 0.93 -5.32
CA THR A 111 3.72 0.60 -3.96
C THR A 111 2.88 1.74 -3.38
N ILE A 112 1.96 1.43 -2.45
CA ILE A 112 1.09 2.45 -1.84
C ILE A 112 1.86 3.33 -0.85
N SER A 113 2.61 2.71 0.06
CA SER A 113 3.31 3.37 1.17
C SER A 113 4.74 2.82 1.31
N PRO A 114 5.66 3.59 1.91
CA PRO A 114 7.05 3.18 2.12
C PRO A 114 7.19 1.81 2.79
N THR A 115 7.85 0.87 2.11
CA THR A 115 8.04 -0.51 2.58
C THR A 115 9.29 -1.12 1.96
N GLY A 116 10.08 -1.84 2.77
CA GLY A 116 11.31 -2.50 2.32
C GLY A 116 12.23 -1.55 1.55
N GLN A 117 12.45 -1.85 0.28
CA GLN A 117 13.32 -1.14 -0.65
C GLN A 117 12.66 0.08 -1.35
N TYR A 118 11.44 0.45 -0.94
CA TYR A 118 10.73 1.60 -1.50
C TYR A 118 10.41 2.61 -0.42
N VAL A 119 10.86 3.85 -0.60
CA VAL A 119 10.58 5.02 0.23
C VAL A 119 10.03 6.14 -0.64
N GLN A 120 10.82 6.68 -1.57
CA GLN A 120 10.41 7.78 -2.45
C GLN A 120 9.46 7.30 -3.56
N GLU A 121 9.71 6.10 -4.08
CA GLU A 121 8.99 5.49 -5.20
C GLU A 121 7.72 4.77 -4.72
N THR A 122 6.94 5.49 -3.90
CA THR A 122 5.64 5.07 -3.40
C THR A 122 4.59 6.12 -3.74
N LEU A 123 3.37 5.67 -4.00
CA LEU A 123 2.26 6.55 -4.34
C LEU A 123 2.05 7.63 -3.27
N LEU A 124 2.09 7.25 -1.99
CA LEU A 124 1.93 8.20 -0.89
C LEU A 124 3.00 9.30 -0.90
N VAL A 125 4.28 8.95 -1.06
CA VAL A 125 5.37 9.95 -1.02
C VAL A 125 5.31 10.86 -2.25
N ARG A 126 5.05 10.31 -3.44
CA ARG A 126 4.85 11.11 -4.65
C ARG A 126 3.69 12.10 -4.51
N LEU A 127 2.55 11.64 -3.97
CA LEU A 127 1.39 12.52 -3.75
C LEU A 127 1.66 13.57 -2.67
N LYS A 128 2.36 13.21 -1.58
CA LYS A 128 2.78 14.17 -0.55
C LYS A 128 3.70 15.25 -1.12
N LYS A 129 4.66 14.86 -1.96
CA LYS A 129 5.55 15.79 -2.67
C LYS A 129 4.76 16.70 -3.62
N GLN A 130 3.84 16.12 -4.39
CA GLN A 130 3.04 16.85 -5.37
C GLN A 130 2.05 17.84 -4.73
N THR A 131 1.38 17.45 -3.64
CA THR A 131 0.31 18.23 -2.99
C THR A 131 0.81 19.11 -1.85
N GLY A 132 2.01 18.84 -1.31
CA GLY A 132 2.51 19.47 -0.09
C GLY A 132 1.79 19.04 1.19
N ASN A 133 0.84 18.09 1.13
CA ASN A 133 0.03 17.70 2.28
C ASN A 133 0.64 16.54 3.07
N GLU A 134 1.26 16.83 4.22
CA GLU A 134 1.86 15.81 5.10
C GLU A 134 0.84 14.86 5.76
N PHE A 135 -0.42 15.28 5.85
CA PHE A 135 -1.48 14.51 6.50
C PHE A 135 -2.15 13.50 5.57
N LEU A 136 -1.75 13.47 4.30
CA LEU A 136 -2.27 12.51 3.34
C LEU A 136 -2.02 11.07 3.84
N THR A 137 -3.07 10.25 3.86
CA THR A 137 -2.98 8.85 4.27
C THR A 137 -3.85 7.96 3.38
N PRO A 138 -3.39 6.76 2.98
CA PRO A 138 -4.22 5.84 2.22
C PRO A 138 -5.38 5.32 3.09
N ILE A 139 -6.59 5.30 2.51
CA ILE A 139 -7.78 4.75 3.18
C ILE A 139 -7.83 3.22 3.02
N HIS A 140 -7.42 2.73 1.86
CA HIS A 140 -7.24 1.33 1.55
C HIS A 140 -5.95 1.13 0.74
N ARG A 141 -5.62 -0.13 0.46
CA ARG A 141 -4.42 -0.48 -0.31
C ARG A 141 -4.76 -1.36 -1.51
N LEU A 142 -3.96 -1.23 -2.55
CA LEU A 142 -3.80 -2.22 -3.60
C LEU A 142 -2.41 -2.86 -3.45
N ASP A 143 -2.25 -4.07 -3.99
CA ASP A 143 -0.94 -4.69 -4.11
C ASP A 143 -0.07 -3.86 -5.08
N ARG A 144 1.26 -3.96 -4.94
CA ARG A 144 2.23 -3.26 -5.80
C ARG A 144 1.91 -3.51 -7.28
N GLU A 145 1.65 -4.76 -7.62
CA GLU A 145 1.42 -5.22 -8.98
C GLU A 145 0.04 -4.81 -9.54
N THR A 146 -0.94 -4.51 -8.69
CA THR A 146 -2.31 -4.17 -9.11
C THR A 146 -2.42 -2.68 -9.42
N ALA A 147 -2.95 -2.31 -10.58
CA ALA A 147 -3.25 -0.92 -10.93
C ALA A 147 -4.70 -0.55 -10.58
N GLY A 148 -5.02 0.75 -10.68
CA GLY A 148 -6.39 1.25 -10.62
C GLY A 148 -6.66 2.20 -9.47
N VAL A 149 -7.95 2.39 -9.17
CA VAL A 149 -8.42 3.46 -8.28
C VAL A 149 -8.03 3.21 -6.81
N VAL A 150 -7.44 4.22 -6.18
CA VAL A 150 -7.09 4.26 -4.76
C VAL A 150 -7.55 5.56 -4.12
N LEU A 151 -8.10 5.46 -2.91
CA LEU A 151 -8.50 6.61 -2.10
C LEU A 151 -7.47 6.94 -1.03
N PHE A 152 -7.20 8.24 -0.90
CA PHE A 152 -6.47 8.85 0.20
C PHE A 152 -7.36 9.82 0.94
N CYS A 153 -7.17 9.90 2.25
CA CYS A 153 -7.74 10.93 3.10
C CYS A 153 -6.73 12.05 3.27
N LYS A 154 -7.19 13.30 3.12
CA LYS A 154 -6.36 14.51 3.21
C LYS A 154 -6.27 15.10 4.61
N ARG A 155 -7.21 14.75 5.51
CA ARG A 155 -7.35 15.36 6.83
C ARG A 155 -7.36 14.30 7.95
N PRO A 156 -6.60 14.46 9.03
CA PRO A 156 -6.59 13.50 10.13
C PRO A 156 -7.98 13.28 10.76
N GLN A 157 -8.83 14.32 10.78
CA GLN A 157 -10.15 14.31 11.40
C GLN A 157 -11.15 13.40 10.66
N SER A 158 -11.07 13.32 9.33
CA SER A 158 -11.99 12.51 8.52
C SER A 158 -11.47 11.10 8.24
N ARG A 159 -10.19 10.83 8.52
CA ARG A 159 -9.55 9.53 8.28
C ARG A 159 -10.32 8.34 8.85
N GLY A 160 -10.70 8.41 10.13
CA GLY A 160 -11.38 7.31 10.81
C GLY A 160 -12.73 6.98 10.16
N ILE A 161 -13.45 8.02 9.72
CA ILE A 161 -14.77 7.90 9.09
C ILE A 161 -14.66 7.15 7.76
N TYR A 162 -13.70 7.53 6.90
CA TYR A 162 -13.51 6.84 5.62
C TYR A 162 -12.95 5.42 5.77
N GLN A 163 -12.07 5.18 6.73
CA GLN A 163 -11.58 3.82 7.02
C GLN A 163 -12.72 2.90 7.48
N GLN A 164 -13.69 3.44 8.22
CA GLN A 164 -14.85 2.68 8.67
C GLN A 164 -15.72 2.19 7.51
N LEU A 165 -15.85 2.94 6.40
CA LEU A 165 -16.59 2.49 5.20
C LEU A 165 -16.07 1.15 4.68
N PHE A 166 -14.75 0.98 4.65
CA PHE A 166 -14.12 -0.26 4.19
C PHE A 166 -14.29 -1.39 5.21
N ALA A 167 -14.19 -1.08 6.51
CA ALA A 167 -14.43 -2.05 7.58
C ALA A 167 -15.86 -2.58 7.58
N ASP A 168 -16.84 -1.70 7.38
CA ASP A 168 -18.27 -2.00 7.33
C ASP A 168 -18.73 -2.53 5.97
N ARG A 169 -17.81 -2.65 4.99
CA ARG A 169 -18.09 -3.14 3.63
C ARG A 169 -19.15 -2.31 2.89
N GLN A 170 -19.18 -1.02 3.15
CA GLN A 170 -20.07 -0.05 2.49
C GLN A 170 -19.50 0.48 1.16
N VAL A 171 -18.35 -0.06 0.74
CA VAL A 171 -17.66 0.31 -0.49
C VAL A 171 -17.79 -0.80 -1.52
N ASN A 172 -18.43 -0.48 -2.64
CA ASN A 172 -18.52 -1.36 -3.80
C ASN A 172 -17.25 -1.22 -4.63
N LYS A 173 -16.69 -2.36 -5.06
CA LYS A 173 -15.46 -2.40 -5.86
C LYS A 173 -15.66 -3.33 -7.04
N ILE A 174 -15.27 -2.87 -8.22
CA ILE A 174 -15.25 -3.65 -9.44
C ILE A 174 -13.80 -3.74 -9.92
N TYR A 175 -13.36 -4.95 -10.21
CA TYR A 175 -12.06 -5.20 -10.80
C TYR A 175 -12.23 -5.85 -12.17
N HIS A 176 -11.34 -5.51 -13.09
CA HIS A 176 -11.15 -6.26 -14.33
C HIS A 176 -9.89 -7.10 -14.24
N ALA A 177 -9.92 -8.32 -14.78
CA ALA A 177 -8.75 -9.17 -14.90
C ALA A 177 -8.69 -9.85 -16.27
N ILE A 178 -7.49 -9.97 -16.84
CA ILE A 178 -7.24 -10.90 -17.96
C ILE A 178 -6.66 -12.18 -17.37
N ALA A 179 -7.38 -13.28 -17.52
CA ALA A 179 -6.99 -14.58 -16.98
C ALA A 179 -7.27 -15.69 -18.00
N ALA A 180 -6.70 -16.88 -17.78
CA ALA A 180 -6.85 -17.99 -18.71
C ALA A 180 -8.33 -18.32 -18.96
N TYR A 181 -8.69 -18.63 -20.20
CA TYR A 181 -10.06 -19.03 -20.55
C TYR A 181 -10.24 -20.55 -20.46
N LYS A 182 -11.38 -20.97 -19.89
CA LYS A 182 -11.82 -22.37 -19.79
C LYS A 182 -13.31 -22.49 -20.08
N ALA A 183 -13.68 -23.17 -21.17
CA ALA A 183 -15.06 -23.29 -21.65
C ALA A 183 -15.96 -24.14 -20.72
N GLU A 184 -15.34 -25.01 -19.92
CA GLU A 184 -16.00 -25.84 -18.92
C GLU A 184 -16.51 -25.04 -17.71
N LEU A 185 -15.91 -23.88 -17.41
CA LEU A 185 -16.37 -23.02 -16.32
C LEU A 185 -17.61 -22.23 -16.75
N LYS A 186 -18.64 -22.21 -15.90
CA LYS A 186 -19.90 -21.48 -16.13
C LYS A 186 -19.98 -20.25 -15.25
N PHE A 187 -20.13 -19.07 -15.84
CA PHE A 187 -20.27 -17.80 -15.12
C PHE A 187 -21.70 -17.24 -15.29
N PRO A 188 -22.23 -16.42 -14.36
CA PRO A 188 -21.55 -15.89 -13.16
C PRO A 188 -21.34 -16.95 -12.06
N GLN A 189 -20.30 -16.78 -11.24
CA GLN A 189 -20.06 -17.60 -10.06
C GLN A 189 -19.83 -16.73 -8.82
N ASN A 190 -20.39 -17.12 -7.68
CA ASN A 190 -20.04 -16.55 -6.38
C ASN A 190 -19.08 -17.50 -5.68
N LEU A 191 -17.78 -17.19 -5.74
CA LEU A 191 -16.74 -18.04 -5.16
C LEU A 191 -16.48 -17.63 -3.71
N LYS A 192 -16.62 -18.60 -2.79
CA LYS A 192 -16.36 -18.43 -1.36
C LYS A 192 -15.23 -19.36 -0.95
N LEU A 193 -14.17 -18.79 -0.39
CA LEU A 193 -13.00 -19.54 0.06
C LEU A 193 -12.55 -19.07 1.45
N TYR A 194 -11.88 -19.96 2.19
CA TYR A 194 -11.07 -19.53 3.32
C TYR A 194 -9.62 -19.37 2.87
N LEU A 195 -9.08 -18.17 3.05
CA LEU A 195 -7.71 -17.82 2.73
C LEU A 195 -6.90 -17.57 4.00
N ASP A 196 -5.69 -18.12 4.04
CA ASP A 196 -4.69 -17.86 5.08
C ASP A 196 -3.30 -17.64 4.46
N LYS A 197 -2.32 -17.22 5.29
CA LYS A 197 -0.94 -17.04 4.86
C LYS A 197 -0.38 -18.32 4.25
N GLY A 198 0.24 -18.18 3.08
CA GLY A 198 0.93 -19.26 2.38
C GLY A 198 2.41 -19.33 2.75
N THR A 199 3.10 -20.23 2.05
CA THR A 199 4.57 -20.30 2.03
C THR A 199 5.02 -20.02 0.60
N PRO A 200 5.81 -18.96 0.36
CA PRO A 200 6.39 -18.02 1.32
C PRO A 200 5.37 -17.05 1.96
N PHE A 201 5.72 -16.41 3.07
CA PHE A 201 4.80 -15.64 3.94
C PHE A 201 4.01 -14.51 3.27
N TYR A 202 4.46 -14.04 2.10
CA TYR A 202 3.82 -13.00 1.31
C TYR A 202 2.81 -13.53 0.28
N THR A 203 2.62 -14.85 0.20
CA THR A 203 1.53 -15.48 -0.58
C THR A 203 0.37 -15.85 0.34
N MET A 204 -0.72 -16.28 -0.29
CA MET A 204 -1.95 -16.73 0.36
C MET A 204 -2.33 -18.08 -0.22
N GLN A 205 -2.95 -18.94 0.59
CA GLN A 205 -3.37 -20.28 0.21
C GLN A 205 -4.81 -20.53 0.61
N VAL A 206 -5.44 -21.49 -0.07
CA VAL A 206 -6.79 -21.95 0.26
C VAL A 206 -6.71 -23.05 1.31
N ILE A 207 -7.43 -22.90 2.42
CA ILE A 207 -7.57 -23.96 3.42
C ILE A 207 -8.94 -24.60 3.24
N ALA A 208 -8.95 -25.88 2.84
CA ALA A 208 -10.17 -26.65 2.66
C ALA A 208 -10.88 -26.88 4.00
N HIS A 209 -12.19 -27.17 3.93
CA HIS A 209 -13.03 -27.54 5.09
C HIS A 209 -13.07 -26.51 6.23
N THR A 210 -12.72 -25.25 5.96
CA THR A 210 -12.77 -24.14 6.92
C THR A 210 -13.89 -23.16 6.54
N LYS A 211 -14.56 -22.57 7.54
CA LYS A 211 -15.61 -21.56 7.30
C LYS A 211 -15.03 -20.42 6.48
N THR A 212 -15.65 -20.09 5.34
CA THR A 212 -15.11 -19.12 4.38
C THR A 212 -14.93 -17.72 4.99
N ASN A 213 -13.83 -17.05 4.62
CA ASN A 213 -13.51 -15.69 5.07
C ASN A 213 -13.38 -14.70 3.89
N THR A 214 -13.60 -15.18 2.67
CA THR A 214 -13.63 -14.37 1.44
C THR A 214 -14.78 -14.75 0.53
N GLU A 215 -15.26 -13.77 -0.22
CA GLU A 215 -16.29 -13.94 -1.25
C GLU A 215 -16.06 -12.97 -2.41
N THR A 216 -16.16 -13.49 -3.63
CA THR A 216 -16.04 -12.73 -4.88
C THR A 216 -17.09 -13.21 -5.88
N LYS A 217 -17.88 -12.29 -6.44
CA LYS A 217 -18.67 -12.55 -7.63
C LYS A 217 -17.79 -12.42 -8.86
N ILE A 218 -17.79 -13.42 -9.73
CA ILE A 218 -16.94 -13.52 -10.91
C ILE A 218 -17.85 -13.66 -12.14
N GLU A 219 -17.67 -12.77 -13.11
CA GLU A 219 -18.45 -12.71 -14.33
C GLU A 219 -17.51 -12.67 -15.53
N LEU A 220 -17.84 -13.44 -16.57
CA LEU A 220 -17.10 -13.43 -17.83
C LEU A 220 -17.63 -12.27 -18.69
N ILE A 221 -16.74 -11.38 -19.13
CA ILE A 221 -17.11 -10.25 -20.00
C ILE A 221 -16.95 -10.66 -21.47
N GLU A 222 -15.77 -11.11 -21.83
CA GLU A 222 -15.39 -11.49 -23.19
C GLU A 222 -14.22 -12.49 -23.15
N HIS A 223 -14.01 -13.23 -24.22
CA HIS A 223 -12.90 -14.17 -24.32
C HIS A 223 -12.50 -14.48 -25.77
N ASN A 224 -11.27 -14.99 -25.92
CA ASN A 224 -10.80 -15.66 -27.12
C ASN A 224 -10.48 -17.14 -26.80
N HIS A 225 -9.62 -17.79 -27.58
CA HIS A 225 -9.26 -19.19 -27.38
C HIS A 225 -8.41 -19.45 -26.13
N SER A 226 -7.66 -18.46 -25.63
CA SER A 226 -6.67 -18.65 -24.55
C SER A 226 -6.94 -17.77 -23.33
N TRP A 227 -7.49 -16.59 -23.54
CA TRP A 227 -7.66 -15.56 -22.52
C TRP A 227 -9.10 -15.07 -22.45
N ALA A 228 -9.48 -14.62 -21.26
CA ALA A 228 -10.78 -14.04 -20.97
C ALA A 228 -10.63 -12.80 -20.09
N LYS A 229 -11.47 -11.80 -20.33
CA LYS A 229 -11.65 -10.65 -19.47
C LYS A 229 -12.77 -10.95 -18.49
N TYR A 230 -12.47 -10.83 -17.20
CA TYR A 230 -13.40 -11.09 -16.11
C TYR A 230 -13.71 -9.80 -15.35
N CYS A 231 -14.97 -9.66 -14.96
CA CYS A 231 -15.41 -8.69 -13.95
C CYS A 231 -15.44 -9.41 -12.59
N LEU A 232 -14.76 -8.82 -11.59
CA LEU A 232 -14.68 -9.35 -10.24
C LEU A 232 -15.24 -8.33 -9.25
N THR A 233 -16.25 -8.74 -8.48
CA THR A 233 -16.87 -7.90 -7.44
C THR A 233 -16.66 -8.55 -6.07
N PRO A 234 -15.59 -8.21 -5.34
CA PRO A 234 -15.31 -8.80 -4.02
C PRO A 234 -16.10 -8.09 -2.91
N THR A 235 -16.75 -8.87 -2.04
CA THR A 235 -17.41 -8.36 -0.82
C THR A 235 -16.45 -8.28 0.37
N THR A 236 -15.29 -8.93 0.26
CA THR A 236 -14.18 -8.91 1.23
C THR A 236 -12.91 -8.30 0.61
N GLY A 237 -11.83 -8.20 1.39
CA GLY A 237 -10.57 -7.57 0.92
C GLY A 237 -9.33 -8.20 1.54
N LYS A 238 -9.21 -9.53 1.50
CA LYS A 238 -7.99 -10.21 1.96
C LYS A 238 -6.84 -10.00 0.96
N GLN A 239 -5.60 -10.08 1.45
CA GLN A 239 -4.41 -10.05 0.61
C GLN A 239 -4.55 -11.05 -0.54
N HIS A 240 -4.20 -10.64 -1.76
CA HIS A 240 -4.20 -11.46 -2.97
C HIS A 240 -5.53 -12.20 -3.27
N GLN A 241 -6.66 -11.80 -2.68
CA GLN A 241 -7.92 -12.56 -2.75
C GLN A 241 -8.32 -12.90 -4.19
N LEU A 242 -8.36 -11.91 -5.07
CA LEU A 242 -8.78 -12.07 -6.47
C LEU A 242 -7.84 -13.00 -7.25
N ARG A 243 -6.53 -12.88 -6.98
CA ARG A 243 -5.47 -13.68 -7.59
C ARG A 243 -5.62 -15.15 -7.21
N VAL A 244 -5.80 -15.42 -5.91
CA VAL A 244 -6.01 -16.78 -5.39
C VAL A 244 -7.36 -17.36 -5.86
N HIS A 245 -8.41 -16.55 -5.91
CA HIS A 245 -9.74 -16.98 -6.37
C HIS A 245 -9.70 -17.48 -7.82
N LEU A 246 -9.13 -16.70 -8.74
CA LEU A 246 -8.98 -17.10 -10.14
C LEU A 246 -8.00 -18.28 -10.30
N ASN A 247 -6.90 -18.30 -9.53
CA ASN A 247 -5.99 -19.45 -9.50
C ASN A 247 -6.66 -20.74 -9.01
N HIS A 248 -7.53 -20.66 -8.00
CA HIS A 248 -8.28 -21.82 -7.48
C HIS A 248 -9.23 -22.42 -8.51
N LEU A 249 -9.82 -21.60 -9.38
CA LEU A 249 -10.62 -22.06 -10.52
C LEU A 249 -9.76 -22.63 -11.67
N GLY A 250 -8.43 -22.67 -11.50
CA GLY A 250 -7.49 -23.11 -12.51
C GLY A 250 -7.39 -22.14 -13.70
N ILE A 251 -7.71 -20.86 -13.49
CA ILE A 251 -7.61 -19.78 -14.47
C ILE A 251 -6.76 -18.63 -13.90
N PRO A 252 -5.45 -18.82 -13.68
CA PRO A 252 -4.61 -17.78 -13.08
C PRO A 252 -4.60 -16.50 -13.94
N ILE A 253 -4.42 -15.35 -13.26
CA ILE A 253 -4.32 -14.04 -13.91
C ILE A 253 -3.04 -14.00 -14.75
N LYS A 254 -3.15 -13.43 -15.96
CA LYS A 254 -2.01 -13.26 -16.87
C LYS A 254 -0.93 -12.40 -16.19
N ASN A 255 0.32 -12.85 -16.32
CA ASN A 255 1.51 -12.24 -15.71
C ASN A 255 1.51 -12.18 -14.18
N ASP A 256 0.72 -13.00 -13.49
CA ASP A 256 0.79 -13.06 -12.03
C ASP A 256 2.13 -13.65 -11.58
N PRO A 257 2.96 -12.90 -10.82
CA PRO A 257 4.28 -13.37 -10.41
C PRO A 257 4.23 -14.34 -9.22
N PHE A 258 3.09 -14.55 -8.56
CA PHE A 258 2.98 -15.37 -7.35
C PHE A 258 2.14 -16.63 -7.53
N TYR A 259 1.19 -16.63 -8.48
CA TYR A 259 0.27 -17.74 -8.68
C TYR A 259 0.23 -18.18 -10.16
N PRO A 260 0.26 -19.50 -10.44
CA PRO A 260 0.28 -20.62 -9.49
C PRO A 260 1.65 -20.86 -8.84
N ILE A 261 2.72 -20.35 -9.43
CA ILE A 261 4.11 -20.57 -8.99
C ILE A 261 4.76 -19.21 -8.79
N VAL A 262 5.46 -19.05 -7.66
CA VAL A 262 6.22 -17.83 -7.37
C VAL A 262 7.40 -17.71 -8.33
N GLN A 263 7.45 -16.59 -9.03
CA GLN A 263 8.52 -16.18 -9.93
C GLN A 263 9.29 -15.02 -9.30
N HIS A 264 10.61 -15.15 -9.22
CA HIS A 264 11.49 -14.07 -8.80
C HIS A 264 11.93 -13.28 -10.03
N LYS A 265 11.48 -12.03 -10.11
CA LYS A 265 11.90 -11.07 -11.13
C LYS A 265 12.87 -10.08 -10.50
N ALA A 266 13.71 -9.47 -11.33
CA ALA A 266 14.53 -8.34 -10.89
C ALA A 266 13.61 -7.18 -10.44
N ASP A 267 14.07 -6.37 -9.47
CA ASP A 267 13.23 -5.33 -8.88
C ASP A 267 12.82 -4.24 -9.90
N ASP A 268 13.63 -4.06 -10.95
CA ASP A 268 13.47 -3.14 -12.08
C ASP A 268 12.82 -3.77 -13.33
N ASP A 269 12.38 -5.04 -13.27
CA ASP A 269 11.65 -5.68 -14.36
C ASP A 269 10.17 -5.30 -14.34
N PHE A 270 9.80 -4.37 -15.21
CA PHE A 270 8.43 -3.89 -15.42
C PHE A 270 7.77 -4.46 -16.69
N SER A 271 8.37 -5.46 -17.35
CA SER A 271 7.98 -5.91 -18.69
C SER A 271 6.62 -6.61 -18.77
N GLN A 272 6.16 -7.18 -17.67
CA GLN A 272 4.95 -8.01 -17.62
C GLN A 272 4.08 -7.59 -16.43
N PRO A 273 3.28 -6.52 -16.57
CA PRO A 273 2.35 -6.09 -15.54
C PRO A 273 1.28 -7.15 -15.29
N LEU A 274 0.97 -7.39 -14.02
CA LEU A 274 -0.17 -8.20 -13.60
C LEU A 274 -1.43 -7.66 -14.27
N GLN A 275 -2.16 -8.52 -14.98
CA GLN A 275 -3.38 -8.12 -15.67
C GLN A 275 -4.59 -8.10 -14.71
N LEU A 276 -4.49 -7.30 -13.65
CA LEU A 276 -5.53 -7.04 -12.67
C LEU A 276 -5.64 -5.52 -12.43
N LEU A 277 -6.84 -5.00 -12.57
CA LEU A 277 -7.16 -3.58 -12.50
C LEU A 277 -8.31 -3.33 -11.54
N ALA A 278 -8.10 -2.47 -10.54
CA ALA A 278 -9.17 -1.92 -9.71
C ALA A 278 -9.94 -0.87 -10.52
N LYS A 279 -10.93 -1.35 -11.30
CA LYS A 279 -11.58 -0.57 -12.35
C LYS A 279 -12.50 0.51 -11.80
N GLN A 280 -13.34 0.18 -10.82
CA GLN A 280 -14.30 1.13 -10.26
C GLN A 280 -14.39 0.97 -8.75
N ILE A 281 -14.59 2.09 -8.08
CA ILE A 281 -15.00 2.13 -6.69
C ILE A 281 -16.20 3.07 -6.52
N SER A 282 -17.18 2.65 -5.72
CA SER A 282 -18.31 3.51 -5.37
C SER A 282 -18.76 3.34 -3.92
N PHE A 283 -19.24 4.42 -3.34
CA PHE A 283 -19.70 4.51 -1.95
C PHE A 283 -20.55 5.76 -1.77
N ILE A 284 -21.32 5.81 -0.68
CA ILE A 284 -21.94 7.06 -0.23
C ILE A 284 -20.95 7.78 0.67
N ASP A 285 -20.59 9.01 0.33
CA ASP A 285 -19.69 9.82 1.15
C ASP A 285 -20.32 10.06 2.53
N PRO A 286 -19.69 9.61 3.62
CA PRO A 286 -20.27 9.71 4.96
C PRO A 286 -20.41 11.15 5.45
N LEU A 287 -19.65 12.09 4.88
CA LEU A 287 -19.71 13.51 5.25
C LEU A 287 -20.79 14.25 4.45
N THR A 288 -20.75 14.14 3.12
CA THR A 288 -21.66 14.90 2.23
C THR A 288 -22.96 14.18 1.90
N LYS A 289 -23.04 12.87 2.18
CA LYS A 289 -24.15 11.96 1.81
C LYS A 289 -24.35 11.80 0.31
N GLN A 290 -23.41 12.25 -0.52
CA GLN A 290 -23.47 12.11 -1.96
C GLN A 290 -23.00 10.73 -2.41
N GLU A 291 -23.58 10.22 -3.48
CA GLU A 291 -23.06 9.04 -4.17
C GLU A 291 -21.78 9.41 -4.91
N MET A 292 -20.70 8.68 -4.60
CA MET A 292 -19.39 8.84 -5.21
C MET A 292 -19.09 7.62 -6.06
N VAL A 293 -18.76 7.83 -7.34
CA VAL A 293 -18.38 6.77 -8.28
C VAL A 293 -17.13 7.22 -9.02
N PHE A 294 -16.06 6.43 -8.92
CA PHE A 294 -14.79 6.72 -9.58
C PHE A 294 -14.36 5.53 -10.43
N ASN A 295 -13.98 5.81 -11.67
CA ASN A 295 -13.51 4.84 -12.63
C ASN A 295 -12.04 5.10 -12.96
N SER A 296 -11.24 4.04 -13.01
CA SER A 296 -9.89 4.08 -13.57
C SER A 296 -9.96 4.41 -15.05
N GLN A 297 -9.05 5.27 -15.51
CA GLN A 297 -8.85 5.60 -16.93
C GLN A 297 -8.05 4.51 -17.64
N LEU A 298 -7.41 3.61 -16.90
CA LEU A 298 -6.75 2.43 -17.44
C LEU A 298 -7.78 1.42 -17.95
N GLU A 299 -7.37 0.64 -18.95
CA GLU A 299 -8.13 -0.48 -19.49
C GLU A 299 -7.23 -1.70 -19.63
N LEU A 300 -7.85 -2.87 -19.43
CA LEU A 300 -7.25 -4.14 -19.82
C LEU A 300 -7.96 -4.65 -21.06
N THR A 301 -7.19 -5.00 -22.08
CA THR A 301 -7.69 -5.54 -23.35
C THR A 301 -7.19 -6.96 -23.57
N LEU A 302 -7.98 -7.77 -24.28
CA LEU A 302 -7.64 -9.13 -24.67
C LEU A 302 -6.58 -9.19 -25.77
#